data_AF-A0A820JA30-F1
#
_entry.id   AF-A0A820JA30-F1
#
_cell.length_a   1.000
_cell.length_b   1.000
_cell.length_c   1.000
_cell.angle_alpha   90.00
_cell.angle_beta   90.00
_cell.angle_gamma   90.00
#
_symmetry.space_group_name_H-M   'P 1'
#
loop_
_entity.id
_entity.type
_entity.pdbx_description
1 polymer ?
#
loop_
_entity_poly.entity_id
_entity_poly.type
_entity_poly.pdbx_seq_one_letter_code
_entity_poly.pdbx_strand_id
1 'polypeptide(L)'
;MTKAELMQLVFTHLPPKGFIVDKVASRYNTEIVRIPVKHCVLNPIELGWAGLKNYVRQQNVRFRLDDIEQLCNEWLAACDSEHASAYFAHIYKQEEIFKTADKNVEEIDNDLIDSEDDV
;
A
#
# COMPACT_ATOMS: atom_id res chain seq x y z
N MET A 1 -27.77 -0.51 25.55
CA MET A 1 -27.09 -0.72 24.27
C MET A 1 -25.88 0.21 24.21
N THR A 2 -24.68 -0.35 24.31
CA THR A 2 -23.41 0.39 24.37
C THR A 2 -22.90 0.72 22.97
N LYS A 3 -21.87 1.59 22.88
CA LYS A 3 -21.20 1.90 21.62
C LYS A 3 -20.62 0.65 20.95
N ALA A 4 -20.06 -0.27 21.74
CA ALA A 4 -19.49 -1.54 21.24
C ALA A 4 -20.59 -2.44 20.64
N GLU A 5 -21.72 -2.57 21.34
CA GLU A 5 -22.87 -3.36 20.86
C GLU A 5 -23.46 -2.77 19.56
N LEU A 6 -23.56 -1.43 19.46
CA LEU A 6 -23.97 -0.74 18.23
C LEU A 6 -22.99 -0.97 17.08
N MET A 7 -21.67 -0.86 17.33
CA MET A 7 -20.66 -1.10 16.30
C MET A 7 -20.70 -2.53 15.79
N GLN A 8 -20.88 -3.51 16.68
CA GLN A 8 -21.00 -4.91 16.29
C GLN A 8 -22.24 -5.15 15.43
N LEU A 9 -23.39 -4.59 15.81
CA LEU A 9 -24.62 -4.64 15.01
C LEU A 9 -24.44 -4.00 13.63
N VAL A 10 -23.77 -2.84 13.56
CA VAL A 10 -23.43 -2.19 12.29
C VAL A 10 -22.57 -3.09 11.42
N PHE A 11 -21.48 -3.68 11.96
CA PHE A 11 -20.62 -4.57 11.18
C PHE A 11 -21.33 -5.85 10.72
N THR A 12 -22.23 -6.41 11.53
CA THR A 12 -23.02 -7.59 11.14
C THR A 12 -23.97 -7.30 9.98
N HIS A 13 -24.52 -6.09 9.89
CA HIS A 13 -25.49 -5.71 8.86
C HIS A 13 -24.89 -4.89 7.73
N LEU A 14 -23.61 -4.56 7.78
CA LEU A 14 -22.96 -3.76 6.73
C LEU A 14 -22.86 -4.61 5.46
N PRO A 15 -23.53 -4.23 4.37
CA PRO A 15 -23.41 -4.97 3.12
C PRO A 15 -21.96 -4.90 2.63
N PRO A 16 -21.43 -5.99 2.04
CA PRO A 16 -20.08 -5.97 1.49
C PRO A 16 -19.98 -4.89 0.42
N LYS A 17 -18.91 -4.09 0.49
CA LYS A 17 -18.64 -3.08 -0.52
C LYS A 17 -18.28 -3.78 -1.83
N GLY A 18 -19.10 -3.62 -2.85
CA GLY A 18 -18.79 -4.11 -4.20
C GLY A 18 -18.18 -3.00 -5.05
N PHE A 19 -16.98 -3.21 -5.59
CA PHE A 19 -16.37 -2.26 -6.51
C PHE A 19 -16.38 -2.80 -7.94
N ILE A 20 -16.61 -1.90 -8.91
CA ILE A 20 -16.60 -2.26 -10.33
C ILE A 20 -15.24 -2.83 -10.73
N VAL A 21 -14.15 -2.28 -10.17
CA VAL A 21 -12.79 -2.73 -10.44
C VAL A 21 -12.58 -4.20 -10.05
N ASP A 22 -13.16 -4.68 -8.95
CA ASP A 22 -13.06 -6.09 -8.55
C ASP A 22 -13.74 -7.01 -9.57
N LYS A 23 -14.91 -6.59 -10.08
CA LYS A 23 -15.64 -7.34 -11.12
C LYS A 23 -14.90 -7.38 -12.45
N VAL A 24 -14.08 -6.38 -12.73
CA VAL A 24 -13.23 -6.36 -13.93
C VAL A 24 -12.02 -7.26 -13.72
N ALA A 25 -11.30 -7.11 -12.60
CA ALA A 25 -10.13 -7.91 -12.28
C ALA A 25 -10.43 -9.42 -12.18
N SER A 26 -11.60 -9.77 -11.62
CA SER A 26 -12.02 -11.18 -11.51
C SER A 26 -12.21 -11.88 -12.86
N ARG A 27 -12.53 -11.14 -13.93
CA ARG A 27 -12.58 -11.69 -15.31
C ARG A 27 -11.23 -12.18 -15.80
N TYR A 28 -10.15 -11.67 -15.21
CA TYR A 28 -8.76 -12.04 -15.49
C TYR A 28 -8.14 -12.90 -14.38
N ASN A 29 -8.97 -13.49 -13.50
CA ASN A 29 -8.52 -14.28 -12.35
C ASN A 29 -7.50 -13.52 -11.47
N THR A 30 -7.70 -12.21 -11.34
CA THR A 30 -6.85 -11.31 -10.55
C THR A 30 -7.63 -10.76 -9.37
N GLU A 31 -7.01 -10.80 -8.19
CA GLU A 31 -7.53 -10.17 -6.98
C GLU A 31 -6.87 -8.80 -6.77
N ILE A 32 -7.67 -7.80 -6.37
CA ILE A 32 -7.17 -6.46 -6.07
C ILE A 32 -6.80 -6.37 -4.60
N VAL A 33 -5.50 -6.15 -4.34
CA VAL A 33 -5.00 -5.79 -3.01
C VAL A 33 -5.28 -4.31 -2.76
N ARG A 34 -5.96 -4.00 -1.65
CA ARG A 34 -6.25 -2.62 -1.23
C ARG A 34 -5.28 -2.19 -0.15
N ILE A 35 -4.56 -1.10 -0.42
CA ILE A 35 -3.66 -0.48 0.55
C ILE A 35 -4.41 0.52 1.45
N PRO A 36 -3.98 0.72 2.71
CA PRO A 36 -4.51 1.77 3.56
C PRO A 36 -4.36 3.16 2.94
N VAL A 37 -5.35 4.02 3.16
CA VAL A 37 -5.34 5.40 2.67
C VAL A 37 -4.14 6.15 3.25
N LYS A 38 -3.45 6.97 2.44
CA LYS A 38 -2.22 7.72 2.80
C LYS A 38 -0.98 6.88 3.12
N HIS A 39 -1.00 5.57 2.89
CA HIS A 39 0.16 4.69 3.12
C HIS A 39 0.81 4.28 1.78
N CYS A 40 1.19 5.26 0.95
CA CYS A 40 1.84 4.98 -0.34
C CYS A 40 3.18 4.24 -0.18
N VAL A 41 3.82 4.32 1.00
CA VAL A 41 5.00 3.53 1.36
C VAL A 41 4.76 2.01 1.32
N LEU A 42 3.50 1.56 1.37
CA LEU A 42 3.10 0.16 1.22
C LEU A 42 2.76 -0.22 -0.23
N ASN A 43 2.95 0.69 -1.19
CA ASN A 43 2.65 0.45 -2.59
C ASN A 43 3.95 0.26 -3.41
N PRO A 44 4.28 -0.98 -3.84
CA PRO A 44 5.56 -1.26 -4.51
C PRO A 44 5.75 -0.49 -5.81
N ILE A 45 4.67 -0.10 -6.51
CA ILE A 45 4.77 0.66 -7.75
C ILE A 45 5.40 2.04 -7.55
N GLU A 46 5.33 2.61 -6.35
CA GLU A 46 5.94 3.91 -6.03
C GLU A 46 7.47 3.86 -6.15
N LEU A 47 8.08 2.72 -5.83
CA LEU A 47 9.52 2.52 -6.01
C LEU A 47 9.89 2.45 -7.49
N GLY A 48 9.08 1.75 -8.29
CA GLY A 48 9.24 1.73 -9.75
C GLY A 48 9.09 3.13 -10.35
N TRP A 49 8.06 3.88 -9.93
CA TRP A 49 7.86 5.28 -10.34
C TRP A 49 9.03 6.18 -9.94
N ALA A 50 9.58 6.02 -8.74
CA ALA A 50 10.75 6.77 -8.31
C ALA A 50 11.97 6.46 -9.19
N GLY A 51 12.21 5.18 -9.51
CA GLY A 51 13.26 4.72 -10.41
C GLY A 51 13.12 5.30 -11.81
N LEU A 52 11.95 5.14 -12.42
CA LEU A 52 11.62 5.66 -13.75
C LEU A 52 11.82 7.18 -13.83
N LYS A 53 11.26 7.95 -12.88
CA LYS A 53 11.40 9.41 -12.86
C LYS A 53 12.86 9.83 -12.69
N ASN A 54 13.61 9.13 -11.84
CA ASN A 54 15.03 9.42 -11.64
C ASN A 54 15.85 9.14 -12.87
N TYR A 55 15.56 8.04 -13.58
CA TYR A 55 16.14 7.72 -14.87
C TYR A 55 15.83 8.88 -15.82
N VAL A 56 14.57 9.07 -16.24
CA VAL A 56 14.18 10.11 -17.21
C VAL A 56 14.78 11.47 -16.89
N ARG A 57 14.77 11.91 -15.62
CA ARG A 57 15.38 13.19 -15.20
C ARG A 57 16.86 13.31 -15.54
N GLN A 58 17.64 12.23 -15.44
CA GLN A 58 19.08 12.22 -15.70
C GLN A 58 19.43 12.28 -17.18
N GLN A 59 18.62 11.69 -18.07
CA GLN A 59 18.91 11.65 -19.52
C GLN A 59 18.09 12.65 -20.34
N ASN A 60 16.99 13.19 -19.80
CA ASN A 60 16.15 14.13 -20.52
C ASN A 60 16.80 15.52 -20.60
N VAL A 61 17.59 15.74 -21.64
CA VAL A 61 18.28 17.02 -21.91
C VAL A 61 17.40 17.99 -22.72
N ARG A 62 16.50 17.46 -23.57
CA ARG A 62 15.75 18.24 -24.57
C ARG A 62 14.32 18.57 -24.17
N PHE A 63 13.80 17.94 -23.12
CA PHE A 63 12.47 18.17 -22.55
C PHE A 63 11.32 18.00 -23.56
N ARG A 64 11.48 17.12 -24.54
CA ARG A 64 10.41 16.76 -25.51
C ARG A 64 9.61 15.57 -24.99
N LEU A 65 8.32 15.54 -25.32
CA LEU A 65 7.44 14.41 -24.96
C LEU A 65 7.89 13.11 -25.63
N ASP A 66 8.29 13.16 -26.90
CA ASP A 66 8.78 11.98 -27.63
C ASP A 66 10.01 11.37 -26.93
N ASP A 67 10.93 12.21 -26.46
CA ASP A 67 12.14 11.78 -25.75
C ASP A 67 11.77 11.16 -24.39
N ILE A 68 10.77 11.71 -23.69
CA ILE A 68 10.27 11.16 -22.42
C ILE A 68 9.63 9.78 -22.65
N GLU A 69 8.78 9.63 -23.67
CA GLU A 69 8.15 8.35 -24.00
C GLU A 69 9.20 7.28 -24.33
N GLN A 70 10.20 7.64 -25.14
CA GLN A 70 11.31 6.74 -25.47
C GLN A 70 12.06 6.30 -24.20
N LEU A 71 12.50 7.25 -23.36
CA LEU A 71 13.23 6.95 -22.13
C LEU A 71 12.41 6.11 -21.15
N CYS A 72 11.10 6.33 -21.08
CA CYS A 72 10.21 5.51 -20.28
C CYS A 72 10.16 4.06 -20.76
N ASN A 73 10.01 3.85 -22.06
CA ASN A 73 9.99 2.50 -22.66
C ASN A 73 11.33 1.79 -22.49
N GLU A 74 12.45 2.50 -22.65
CA GLU A 74 13.80 1.96 -22.41
C GLU A 74 13.97 1.49 -20.96
N TRP A 75 13.56 2.29 -19.98
CA TRP A 75 13.64 1.91 -18.57
C TRP A 75 12.73 0.71 -18.25
N LEU A 76 11.50 0.71 -18.77
CA LEU A 76 10.56 -0.40 -18.55
C LEU A 76 11.07 -1.70 -19.17
N ALA A 77 11.73 -1.64 -20.33
CA ALA A 77 12.33 -2.82 -20.97
C ALA A 77 13.55 -3.36 -20.19
N ALA A 78 14.27 -2.50 -19.48
CA ALA A 78 15.38 -2.88 -18.61
C ALA A 78 14.93 -3.35 -17.22
N CYS A 79 13.71 -3.02 -16.79
CA CYS A 79 13.17 -3.45 -15.51
C CYS A 79 12.79 -4.94 -15.57
N ASP A 80 13.58 -5.77 -14.88
CA ASP A 80 13.38 -7.21 -14.83
C ASP A 80 12.71 -7.68 -13.52
N SER A 81 12.62 -9.01 -13.36
CA SER A 81 12.05 -9.65 -12.17
C SER A 81 12.85 -9.39 -10.89
N GLU A 82 14.16 -9.12 -10.98
CA GLU A 82 14.99 -8.84 -9.82
C GLU A 82 14.64 -7.48 -9.22
N HIS A 83 14.46 -6.46 -10.08
CA HIS A 83 13.98 -5.14 -9.67
C HIS A 83 12.63 -5.23 -8.97
N ALA A 84 11.67 -5.94 -9.58
CA ALA A 84 10.34 -6.13 -9.01
C ALA A 84 10.43 -6.82 -7.63
N SER A 85 11.22 -7.89 -7.52
CA SER A 85 11.41 -8.62 -6.26
C SER A 85 12.00 -7.73 -5.17
N ALA A 86 12.96 -6.87 -5.51
CA ALA A 86 13.53 -5.91 -4.58
C ALA A 86 12.50 -4.88 -4.09
N TYR A 87 11.58 -4.43 -4.96
CA TYR A 87 10.50 -3.52 -4.57
C TYR A 87 9.57 -4.19 -3.55
N PHE A 88 9.12 -5.41 -3.82
CA PHE A 88 8.27 -6.15 -2.87
C PHE A 88 8.99 -6.43 -1.55
N ALA A 89 10.27 -6.81 -1.58
CA ALA A 89 11.08 -7.00 -0.38
C ALA A 89 11.16 -5.73 0.48
N HIS A 90 11.28 -4.56 -0.13
CA HIS A 90 11.23 -3.29 0.58
C HIS A 90 9.87 -3.08 1.25
N ILE A 91 8.76 -3.33 0.54
CA ILE A 91 7.41 -3.16 1.08
C ILE A 91 7.16 -4.10 2.27
N TYR A 92 7.58 -5.37 2.20
CA TYR A 92 7.46 -6.29 3.34
C TYR A 92 8.18 -5.76 4.57
N LYS A 93 9.36 -5.17 4.41
CA LYS A 93 10.07 -4.55 5.53
C LYS A 93 9.29 -3.36 6.12
N GLN A 94 8.67 -2.53 5.28
CA GLN A 94 7.84 -1.42 5.74
C GLN A 94 6.61 -1.93 6.49
N GLU A 95 5.95 -2.97 5.96
CA GLU A 95 4.80 -3.61 6.58
C GLU A 95 5.11 -4.13 7.99
N GLU A 96 6.25 -4.79 8.19
CA GLU A 96 6.66 -5.28 9.52
C GLU A 96 6.90 -4.14 10.52
N ILE A 97 7.36 -2.97 10.06
CA ILE A 97 7.50 -1.78 10.91
C ILE A 97 6.13 -1.32 11.41
N PHE A 98 5.13 -1.24 10.52
CA PHE A 98 3.76 -0.87 10.90
C PHE A 98 3.14 -1.89 11.86
N LYS A 99 3.25 -3.19 11.55
CA LYS A 99 2.74 -4.25 12.45
C LYS A 99 3.36 -4.18 13.84
N THR A 100 4.65 -3.87 13.93
CA THR A 100 5.34 -3.73 15.22
C THR A 100 4.85 -2.50 15.97
N ALA A 101 4.69 -1.37 15.28
CA ALA A 101 4.17 -0.15 15.88
C ALA A 101 2.74 -0.34 16.40
N ASP A 102 1.86 -0.99 15.62
CA ASP A 102 0.47 -1.27 16.02
C ASP A 102 0.42 -2.14 17.28
N LYS A 103 1.21 -3.22 17.35
CA LYS A 103 1.30 -4.06 18.56
C LYS A 103 1.74 -3.29 19.79
N ASN A 104 2.76 -2.42 19.65
CA ASN A 104 3.26 -1.64 20.77
C ASN A 104 2.21 -0.65 21.29
N VAL A 105 1.39 -0.07 20.40
CA VAL A 105 0.29 0.82 20.81
C VAL A 105 -0.78 0.05 21.55
N GLU A 106 -1.16 -1.14 21.07
CA GLU A 106 -2.14 -2.01 21.74
C GLU A 106 -1.67 -2.43 23.14
N GLU A 107 -0.37 -2.76 23.31
CA GLU A 107 0.22 -3.08 24.60
C GLU A 107 0.14 -1.90 25.58
N ILE A 108 0.49 -0.69 25.14
CA ILE A 108 0.42 0.52 25.97
C ILE A 108 -1.02 0.83 26.37
N ASP A 109 -1.98 0.72 25.45
CA ASP A 109 -3.39 1.00 25.74
C ASP A 109 -3.94 0.00 26.78
N ASN A 110 -3.56 -1.28 26.72
CA ASN A 110 -3.95 -2.27 27.71
C ASN A 110 -3.33 -1.98 29.09
N ASP A 111 -2.04 -1.64 29.14
CA ASP A 111 -1.36 -1.29 30.39
C ASP A 111 -1.99 -0.07 31.07
N LEU A 112 -2.46 0.91 30.29
CA LEU A 112 -3.16 2.09 30.80
C LEU A 112 -4.54 1.76 31.37
N ILE A 113 -5.30 0.89 30.71
CA ILE A 113 -6.62 0.44 31.18
C ILE A 113 -6.48 -0.36 32.49
N ASP A 114 -5.52 -1.28 32.58
CA ASP A 114 -5.28 -2.06 33.79
C ASP A 114 -4.81 -1.19 34.97
N SER A 115 -4.18 -0.03 34.69
CA SER A 115 -3.75 0.91 35.72
C SER A 115 -4.85 1.84 36.26
N GLU A 116 -5.96 2.01 35.53
CA GLU A 116 -7.10 2.85 35.94
C GLU A 116 -8.11 2.07 36.82
N ASP A 117 -8.10 0.74 36.77
CA ASP A 117 -8.98 -0.14 37.56
C ASP A 117 -8.45 -0.45 38.99
N ASP A 118 -7.24 0.03 39.33
CA ASP A 118 -6.57 -0.16 40.63
C ASP A 118 -6.74 1.03 41.63
N VAL A 119 -7.71 1.94 41.42
CA VAL A 119 -8.03 3.08 42.33
C VAL A 119 -9.44 3.05 42.90
#